data_AF-A0AA40BMI5-F1
#
_entry.id   AF-A0AA40BMI5-F1
#
_cell.length_a   1.000
_cell.length_b   1.000
_cell.length_c   1.000
_cell.angle_alpha   90.00
_cell.angle_beta   90.00
_cell.angle_gamma   90.00
#
_symmetry.space_group_name_H-M   'P 1'
#
loop_
_entity.id
_entity.type
_entity.pdbx_description
1 polymer ?
#
loop_
_entity_poly.entity_id
_entity_poly.type
_entity_poly.pdbx_seq_one_letter_code
_entity_poly.pdbx_strand_id
1 'polypeptide(L)'
;MVSSSYHSTSVTPGAGAGTGGGSSLGRFSQPSQLWEAALGLLTAIISYVRVEDEMFDEILELVVDVLPGHPELREALETVNGDAVWLGLYERGLLLGVVGPEQQQQPVMEGFGFVRVGVR
;
A
#
# COMPACT_ATOMS: atom_id res chain seq x y z
N MET A 1 44.67 13.38 -64.90
CA MET A 1 44.85 13.46 -63.44
C MET A 1 43.76 14.35 -62.88
N VAL A 2 42.70 13.77 -62.34
CA VAL A 2 41.77 14.48 -61.46
C VAL A 2 41.22 13.47 -60.46
N SER A 3 41.51 13.70 -59.19
CA SER A 3 41.17 12.83 -58.07
C SER A 3 39.69 12.98 -57.73
N SER A 4 38.96 11.87 -57.67
CA SER A 4 37.60 11.85 -57.11
C SER A 4 37.69 11.40 -55.65
N SER A 5 37.51 12.36 -54.74
CA SER A 5 37.49 12.18 -53.30
C SER A 5 36.16 11.55 -52.86
N TYR A 6 36.24 10.38 -52.22
CA TYR A 6 35.12 9.75 -51.53
C TYR A 6 34.87 10.47 -50.20
N HIS A 7 33.73 11.16 -50.07
CA HIS A 7 33.24 11.60 -48.77
C HIS A 7 32.34 10.49 -48.19
N SER A 8 32.90 9.69 -47.28
CA SER A 8 32.13 8.82 -46.39
C SER A 8 31.49 9.67 -45.31
N THR A 9 30.16 9.77 -45.33
CA THR A 9 29.36 10.25 -44.19
C THR A 9 28.97 9.04 -43.35
N SER A 10 29.62 8.86 -42.19
CA SER A 10 29.15 7.90 -41.18
C SER A 10 27.88 8.44 -40.53
N VAL A 11 26.76 7.76 -40.79
CA VAL A 11 25.50 7.95 -40.07
C VAL A 11 25.69 7.50 -38.64
N THR A 12 25.63 8.45 -37.70
CA THR A 12 25.47 8.18 -36.27
C THR A 12 24.04 7.67 -36.03
N PRO A 13 23.82 6.46 -35.50
CA PRO A 13 22.48 6.08 -35.06
C PRO A 13 22.14 6.92 -33.82
N GLY A 14 21.20 7.85 -34.00
CA GLY A 14 20.49 8.49 -32.91
C GLY A 14 19.64 7.43 -32.18
N ALA A 15 20.24 6.74 -31.22
CA ALA A 15 19.52 5.92 -30.27
C ALA A 15 18.95 6.84 -29.18
N GLY A 16 17.78 7.42 -29.46
CA GLY A 16 16.90 7.94 -28.43
C GLY A 16 16.41 6.78 -27.56
N ALA A 17 17.15 6.49 -26.49
CA ALA A 17 16.68 5.60 -25.42
C ALA A 17 15.75 6.41 -24.51
N GLY A 18 14.50 6.58 -24.96
CA GLY A 18 13.40 6.98 -24.09
C GLY A 18 13.18 5.90 -23.05
N THR A 19 13.80 6.07 -21.87
CA THR A 19 13.59 5.20 -20.72
C THR A 19 13.00 6.05 -19.62
N GLY A 20 11.68 5.92 -19.39
CA GLY A 20 11.01 6.63 -18.29
C GLY A 20 9.53 6.99 -18.50
N GLY A 21 8.86 6.50 -19.54
CA GLY A 21 7.48 6.87 -19.86
C GLY A 21 6.43 5.81 -19.54
N GLY A 22 6.51 5.11 -18.39
CA GLY A 22 5.64 3.96 -18.14
C GLY A 22 5.22 3.80 -16.69
N SER A 23 4.63 4.82 -16.05
CA SER A 23 3.97 4.67 -14.73
C SER A 23 2.97 5.79 -14.36
N SER A 24 2.65 6.75 -15.24
CA SER A 24 1.85 7.94 -14.88
C SER A 24 0.39 7.94 -15.35
N LEU A 25 -0.04 6.97 -16.16
CA LEU A 25 -1.36 7.01 -16.82
C LEU A 25 -2.51 6.44 -15.95
N GLY A 26 -2.21 5.64 -14.91
CA GLY A 26 -3.25 5.04 -14.05
C GLY A 26 -3.84 5.99 -13.01
N ARG A 27 -3.01 6.85 -12.40
CA ARG A 27 -3.41 7.76 -11.29
C ARG A 27 -4.38 8.88 -11.70
N PHE A 28 -4.52 9.14 -12.99
CA PHE A 28 -5.45 10.13 -13.53
C PHE A 28 -6.72 9.51 -14.14
N SER A 29 -6.90 8.20 -14.00
CA SER A 29 -8.17 7.57 -14.37
C SER A 29 -9.24 7.93 -13.34
N GLN A 30 -10.46 8.26 -13.80
CA GLN A 30 -11.58 8.56 -12.89
C GLN A 30 -11.82 7.45 -11.84
N PRO A 31 -11.66 6.14 -12.15
CA PRO A 31 -11.83 5.08 -11.17
C PRO A 31 -10.86 5.15 -9.99
N SER A 32 -9.58 5.45 -10.22
CA SER A 32 -8.61 5.53 -9.12
C SER A 32 -8.90 6.71 -8.21
N GLN A 33 -9.28 7.88 -8.75
CA GLN A 33 -9.63 9.04 -7.95
C GLN A 33 -10.92 8.81 -7.15
N LEU A 34 -11.90 8.10 -7.72
CA LEU A 34 -13.13 7.75 -7.02
C LEU A 34 -12.86 6.79 -5.86
N TRP A 35 -11.97 5.81 -6.07
CA TRP A 35 -11.54 4.91 -5.01
C TRP A 35 -10.84 5.65 -3.86
N GLU A 36 -9.88 6.52 -4.17
CA GLU A 36 -9.21 7.36 -3.16
C GLU A 36 -10.20 8.24 -2.40
N ALA A 37 -11.16 8.83 -3.11
CA ALA A 37 -12.21 9.64 -2.48
C ALA A 37 -13.14 8.79 -1.59
N ALA A 38 -13.46 7.56 -1.99
CA ALA A 38 -14.25 6.63 -1.18
C ALA A 38 -13.52 6.23 0.10
N LEU A 39 -12.21 5.95 0.04
CA LEU A 39 -11.38 5.71 1.21
C LEU A 39 -11.30 6.93 2.12
N GLY A 40 -11.18 8.13 1.54
CA GLY A 40 -11.21 9.39 2.29
C GLY A 40 -12.55 9.63 3.02
N LEU A 41 -13.67 9.35 2.36
CA LEU A 41 -15.00 9.42 2.97
C LEU A 41 -15.15 8.39 4.10
N LEU A 42 -14.73 7.15 3.86
CA LEU A 42 -14.78 6.09 4.85
C LEU A 42 -13.94 6.44 6.08
N THR A 43 -12.73 6.97 5.87
CA THR A 43 -11.86 7.47 6.95
C THR A 43 -12.59 8.53 7.77
N ALA A 44 -13.21 9.51 7.12
CA ALA A 44 -13.96 10.54 7.82
C ALA A 44 -15.13 9.96 8.63
N ILE A 45 -15.88 9.00 8.08
CA ILE A 45 -16.98 8.35 8.81
C ILE A 45 -16.45 7.66 10.07
N ILE A 46 -15.41 6.83 9.95
CA ILE A 46 -14.83 6.09 11.08
C ILE A 46 -14.30 7.05 12.14
N SER A 47 -13.71 8.18 11.75
CA SER A 47 -13.17 9.18 12.68
C SER A 47 -14.23 9.95 13.47
N TYR A 48 -15.47 10.08 12.97
CA TYR A 48 -16.50 10.93 13.58
C TYR A 48 -17.76 10.18 14.06
N VAL A 49 -17.97 8.95 13.60
CA VAL A 49 -19.17 8.15 13.89
C VAL A 49 -18.80 6.97 14.77
N ARG A 50 -19.64 6.67 15.75
CA ARG A 50 -19.50 5.44 16.55
C ARG A 50 -19.82 4.24 15.67
N VAL A 51 -18.85 3.34 15.55
CA VAL A 51 -18.96 2.07 14.82
C VAL A 51 -19.16 0.97 15.85
N GLU A 52 -20.21 0.17 15.68
CA GLU A 52 -20.45 -1.04 16.49
C GLU A 52 -19.48 -2.15 16.08
N ASP A 53 -19.18 -3.08 16.98
CA ASP A 53 -18.13 -4.09 16.80
C ASP A 53 -18.35 -4.94 15.53
N GLU A 54 -19.57 -5.42 15.26
CA GLU A 54 -19.81 -6.23 14.05
C GLU A 54 -19.57 -5.43 12.76
N MET A 55 -19.91 -4.14 12.74
CA MET A 55 -19.70 -3.28 11.58
C MET A 55 -18.22 -2.92 11.41
N PHE A 56 -17.47 -2.82 12.52
CA PHE A 56 -16.03 -2.61 12.47
C PHE A 56 -15.33 -3.77 11.78
N ASP A 57 -15.69 -5.02 12.12
CA ASP A 57 -15.09 -6.21 11.53
C ASP A 57 -15.33 -6.26 10.01
N GLU A 58 -16.55 -5.98 9.56
CA GLU A 58 -16.90 -5.92 8.13
C GLU A 58 -16.09 -4.83 7.39
N ILE A 59 -15.95 -3.65 8.00
CA ILE A 59 -15.16 -2.55 7.43
C ILE A 59 -13.69 -2.93 7.35
N LEU A 60 -13.14 -3.49 8.43
CA LEU A 60 -11.73 -3.88 8.50
C LEU A 60 -11.42 -4.96 7.47
N GLU A 61 -12.28 -5.97 7.32
CA GLU A 61 -12.13 -7.02 6.31
C GLU A 61 -12.05 -6.45 4.89
N LEU A 62 -12.82 -5.39 4.61
CA LEU A 62 -12.87 -4.73 3.31
C LEU A 62 -11.63 -3.88 3.00
N VAL A 63 -11.01 -3.23 4.00
CA VAL A 63 -9.93 -2.25 3.75
C VAL A 63 -8.54 -2.70 4.17
N VAL A 64 -8.39 -3.79 4.91
CA VAL A 64 -7.10 -4.21 5.49
C VAL A 64 -5.98 -4.35 4.45
N ASP A 65 -6.28 -4.78 3.22
CA ASP A 65 -5.28 -4.91 2.14
C ASP A 65 -4.68 -3.57 1.69
N VAL A 66 -5.42 -2.48 1.86
CA VAL A 66 -4.98 -1.15 1.43
C VAL A 66 -4.37 -0.33 2.56
N LEU A 67 -4.55 -0.72 3.83
CA LEU A 67 -4.03 0.00 5.00
C LEU A 67 -2.53 0.35 4.95
N PRO A 68 -1.61 -0.48 4.39
CA PRO A 68 -0.21 -0.09 4.26
C PRO A 68 0.00 1.21 3.44
N GLY A 69 -0.90 1.52 2.50
CA GLY A 69 -0.85 2.72 1.66
C GLY A 69 -1.68 3.90 2.19
N HIS A 70 -2.51 3.70 3.21
CA HIS A 70 -3.44 4.71 3.73
C HIS A 70 -3.30 4.86 5.27
N PRO A 71 -2.24 5.53 5.74
CA PRO A 71 -1.94 5.63 7.16
C PRO A 71 -3.03 6.35 7.95
N GLU A 72 -3.73 7.32 7.37
CA GLU A 72 -4.83 8.04 8.03
C GLU A 72 -6.04 7.13 8.27
N LEU A 73 -6.38 6.27 7.31
CA LEU A 73 -7.44 5.28 7.47
C LEU A 73 -7.07 4.24 8.54
N ARG A 74 -5.80 3.82 8.54
CA ARG A 74 -5.28 2.90 9.56
C ARG A 74 -5.38 3.51 10.96
N GLU A 75 -4.92 4.74 11.13
CA GLU A 75 -4.97 5.45 12.42
C GLU A 75 -6.42 5.63 12.93
N ALA A 76 -7.35 5.92 12.02
CA ALA A 76 -8.78 6.01 12.35
C ALA A 76 -9.32 4.68 12.88
N LEU A 77 -8.99 3.56 12.22
CA LEU A 77 -9.38 2.22 12.68
C LEU A 77 -8.67 1.79 13.96
N GLU A 78 -7.38 2.12 14.12
CA GLU A 78 -6.61 1.84 15.33
C GLU A 78 -7.15 2.58 16.56
N THR A 79 -7.74 3.77 16.35
CA THR A 79 -8.44 4.54 17.40
C THR A 79 -9.70 3.82 17.90
N VAL A 80 -10.35 3.05 17.03
CA VAL A 80 -11.52 2.24 17.40
C VAL A 80 -11.08 0.94 18.06
N ASN A 81 -10.22 0.15 17.39
CA ASN A 81 -9.66 -1.08 17.93
C ASN A 81 -8.30 -1.43 17.27
N GLY A 82 -7.21 -1.01 17.89
CA GLY A 82 -5.85 -1.28 17.42
C GLY A 82 -5.46 -2.76 17.40
N ASP A 83 -5.98 -3.56 18.33
CA ASP A 83 -5.65 -4.99 18.40
C ASP A 83 -6.23 -5.76 17.21
N ALA A 84 -7.46 -5.41 16.80
CA ALA A 84 -8.11 -6.00 15.63
C ALA A 84 -7.40 -5.60 14.32
N VAL A 85 -6.99 -4.33 14.19
CA VAL A 85 -6.18 -3.89 13.03
C VAL A 85 -4.84 -4.63 12.97
N TRP A 86 -4.15 -4.75 14.11
CA TRP A 86 -2.89 -5.49 14.19
C TRP A 86 -3.08 -6.95 13.79
N LEU A 87 -4.14 -7.60 14.28
CA LEU A 87 -4.46 -8.98 13.95
C LEU A 87 -4.78 -9.14 12.45
N GLY A 88 -5.61 -8.29 11.87
CA GLY A 88 -5.94 -8.34 10.46
C GLY A 88 -4.71 -8.16 9.56
N LEU A 89 -3.79 -7.27 9.93
CA LEU A 89 -2.52 -7.11 9.23
C LEU A 89 -1.59 -8.31 9.42
N TYR A 90 -1.56 -8.90 10.61
CA TYR A 90 -0.76 -10.09 10.91
C TYR A 90 -1.21 -11.30 10.09
N GLU A 91 -2.51 -11.58 10.07
CA GLU A 91 -3.12 -12.70 9.34
C GLU A 91 -2.86 -12.61 7.82
N ARG A 92 -2.81 -11.39 7.28
CA ARG A 92 -2.53 -11.15 5.86
C ARG A 92 -1.03 -10.99 5.54
N GLY A 93 -0.16 -11.06 6.55
CA GLY A 93 1.29 -10.90 6.38
C GLY A 93 1.72 -9.47 6.00
N LEU A 94 0.89 -8.47 6.28
CA LEU A 94 1.06 -7.07 5.86
C LEU A 94 1.82 -6.21 6.88
N LEU A 95 2.18 -6.75 8.05
CA LEU A 95 2.91 -5.98 9.08
C LEU A 95 4.22 -5.39 8.58
N LEU A 96 4.91 -6.03 7.62
CA LEU A 96 6.13 -5.49 7.00
C LEU A 96 5.94 -4.14 6.30
N GLY A 97 4.75 -3.90 5.75
CA GLY A 97 4.43 -2.64 5.05
C GLY A 97 3.96 -1.52 5.97
N VAL A 98 3.70 -1.83 7.24
CA VAL A 98 3.04 -0.94 8.21
C VAL A 98 3.98 -0.58 9.35
N VAL A 99 4.69 -1.58 9.88
CA VAL A 99 5.55 -1.47 11.05
C VAL A 99 6.98 -1.83 10.64
N GLY A 100 7.96 -1.06 11.14
CA GLY A 100 9.37 -1.38 10.91
C GLY A 100 9.69 -2.81 11.38
N PRO A 101 10.76 -3.46 10.87
CA PRO A 101 11.09 -4.85 11.23
C PRO A 101 11.22 -5.07 12.75
N GLU A 102 11.49 -4.02 13.51
CA GLU A 102 11.66 -4.03 14.96
C GLU A 102 10.33 -3.98 15.74
N GLN A 103 9.25 -3.54 15.09
CA GLN A 103 7.92 -3.34 15.69
C GLN A 103 6.90 -4.43 15.25
N GLN A 104 7.35 -5.44 14.50
CA GLN A 104 6.60 -6.68 14.24
C GLN A 104 6.45 -7.56 15.48
N GLN A 105 6.81 -7.03 16.66
CA GLN A 105 6.79 -7.76 17.90
C GLN A 105 5.34 -8.08 18.24
N GLN A 106 5.08 -9.38 18.23
CA GLN A 106 3.92 -9.99 18.84
C GLN A 106 3.63 -9.30 20.18
N PRO A 107 2.42 -8.77 20.43
CA PRO A 107 2.15 -7.92 21.57
C PRO A 107 2.58 -8.64 22.86
N VAL A 108 3.43 -8.01 23.65
CA VAL A 108 3.94 -8.63 24.88
C VAL A 108 3.10 -8.11 26.03
N MET A 109 2.40 -9.00 26.73
CA MET A 109 1.65 -8.66 27.93
C MET A 109 2.31 -9.33 29.14
N GLU A 110 2.56 -8.58 30.20
CA GLU A 110 3.22 -9.10 31.41
C GLU A 110 2.42 -10.27 32.00
N GLY A 111 3.09 -11.41 32.16
CA GLY A 111 2.46 -12.64 32.67
C GLY A 111 1.74 -13.50 31.62
N PHE A 112 1.69 -13.08 30.35
CA PHE A 112 1.05 -13.83 29.26
C PHE A 112 2.03 -14.09 28.11
N GLY A 113 1.96 -15.28 27.52
CA GLY A 113 2.79 -15.67 26.37
C GLY A 113 1.93 -16.32 25.29
N PHE A 114 2.24 -16.07 24.02
CA PHE A 114 1.53 -16.69 22.91
C PHE A 114 1.86 -18.18 22.81
N VAL A 115 0.82 -19.01 22.86
CA VAL A 115 0.97 -20.44 22.62
C VAL A 115 0.89 -20.68 21.12
N ARG A 116 1.91 -21.33 20.56
CA ARG A 116 1.84 -21.91 19.20
C ARG A 116 0.84 -23.06 19.23
N VAL A 117 -0.38 -22.82 18.77
CA VAL A 117 -1.34 -23.92 18.56
C VAL A 117 -0.93 -24.65 17.29
N GLY A 118 -0.44 -25.88 17.43
CA GLY A 118 -0.17 -26.74 16.29
C GLY A 118 -1.49 -27.13 15.63
N VAL A 119 -1.74 -26.62 14.43
CA VAL A 119 -2.84 -27.08 13.57
C VAL A 119 -2.50 -28.52 13.16
N ARG A 120 -3.38 -29.45 13.50
CA ARG A 120 -3.22 -30.89 13.27
C ARG A 120 -3.92 -31.32 12.00
#